data_AF-A0A930TC73-F1
#
_entry.id   AF-A0A930TC73-F1
#
_cell.length_a   1.000
_cell.length_b   1.000
_cell.length_c   1.000
_cell.angle_alpha   90.00
_cell.angle_beta   90.00
_cell.angle_gamma   90.00
#
_symmetry.space_group_name_H-M   'P 1'
#
loop_
_entity.id
_entity.type
_entity.pdbx_description
1 polymer ?
#
loop_
_entity_poly.entity_id
_entity_poly.type
_entity_poly.pdbx_seq_one_letter_code
_entity_poly.pdbx_strand_id
1 'polypeptide(L)'
;MTQTNRNPPTSNRQLLIILGIFLSIILGIIWLVGLIVDNLVWIIPPNVEKQVGALVVPAYETLSQPSPTQDTLNQLLNKLESNLPSGQRQRDYQILYVPNETINALALPGDRIVIFSGLLKQTESENELMMVLGHELGHFANRDHLRSILRQLILPITLASITGNHDLLVSLASGITTFSDAQYSQAQESQADEIGLNLLYQTYGHVGGATDFFNRLSKQNSMDVAFLSTHPAPKQRVKHLERLIKQKNYQTEKLFPLPKELGSKS
;
A
#
# COMPACT_ATOMS: atom_id res chain seq x y z
N MET A 1 14.35 36.88 56.34
CA MET A 1 13.78 37.06 54.99
C MET A 1 14.14 35.86 54.15
N THR A 2 13.16 35.06 53.73
CA THR A 2 13.23 34.21 52.53
C THR A 2 11.79 33.85 52.17
N GLN A 3 11.21 34.58 51.21
CA GLN A 3 9.88 34.27 50.68
C GLN A 3 9.94 32.91 49.98
N THR A 4 9.13 31.96 50.43
CA THR A 4 8.90 30.69 49.75
C THR A 4 8.04 30.98 48.52
N ASN A 5 8.69 31.12 47.37
CA ASN A 5 8.03 31.22 46.07
C ASN A 5 7.33 29.87 45.76
N ARG A 6 6.04 29.75 46.09
CA ARG A 6 5.21 28.62 45.69
C ARG A 6 4.24 29.12 44.62
N ASN A 7 4.49 28.73 43.36
CA ASN A 7 3.53 28.92 42.29
C ASN A 7 2.17 28.32 42.73
N PRO A 8 1.04 29.05 42.56
CA PRO A 8 -0.27 28.51 42.88
C PRO A 8 -0.53 27.24 42.04
N PRO A 9 -1.23 26.22 42.60
CA PRO A 9 -1.52 25.00 41.88
C PRO A 9 -2.31 25.31 40.60
N THR A 10 -1.93 24.69 39.49
CA THR A 10 -2.59 24.89 38.20
C THR A 10 -4.07 24.47 38.29
N SER A 11 -4.96 25.37 37.89
CA SER A 11 -6.39 25.06 37.85
C SER A 11 -6.68 24.02 36.76
N ASN A 12 -7.62 23.11 36.97
CA ASN A 12 -8.08 22.15 35.94
C ASN A 12 -8.38 22.83 34.60
N ARG A 13 -8.88 24.07 34.61
CA ARG A 13 -9.11 24.87 33.40
C ARG A 13 -7.82 25.23 32.67
N GLN A 14 -6.77 25.62 33.39
CA GLN A 14 -5.46 25.92 32.80
C GLN A 14 -4.82 24.65 32.22
N LEU A 15 -4.95 23.52 32.91
CA LEU A 15 -4.47 22.22 32.41
C LEU A 15 -5.17 21.84 31.09
N LEU A 16 -6.50 21.99 31.03
CA LEU A 16 -7.29 21.73 29.82
C LEU A 16 -6.91 22.68 28.66
N ILE A 17 -6.65 23.94 28.93
CA ILE A 17 -6.20 24.90 27.91
C ILE A 17 -4.82 24.50 27.36
N ILE A 18 -3.86 24.18 28.25
CA ILE A 18 -2.52 23.74 27.83
C ILE A 18 -2.61 22.45 27.02
N LEU A 19 -3.40 21.48 27.47
CA LEU A 19 -3.63 20.23 26.76
C LEU A 19 -4.26 20.47 25.38
N GLY A 20 -5.25 21.36 25.29
CA GLY A 20 -5.88 21.73 24.03
C GLY A 20 -4.92 22.39 23.04
N ILE A 21 -4.07 23.31 23.52
CA ILE A 21 -3.03 23.94 22.69
C ILE A 21 -2.02 22.88 22.21
N PHE A 22 -1.57 22.01 23.13
CA PHE A 22 -0.61 20.94 22.81
C PHE A 22 -1.17 19.98 21.75
N LEU A 23 -2.41 19.51 21.92
CA LEU A 23 -3.08 18.67 20.93
C LEU A 23 -3.25 19.39 19.58
N SER A 24 -3.61 20.67 19.59
CA SER A 24 -3.76 21.47 18.37
C SER A 24 -2.44 21.61 17.62
N ILE A 25 -1.33 21.80 18.33
CA ILE A 25 0.01 21.85 17.72
C ILE A 25 0.37 20.50 17.10
N ILE A 26 0.14 19.39 17.82
CA ILE A 26 0.39 18.05 17.29
C ILE A 26 -0.41 17.80 16.01
N LEU A 27 -1.71 18.08 16.03
CA LEU A 27 -2.57 17.92 14.86
C LEU A 27 -2.13 18.81 13.69
N GLY A 28 -1.71 20.05 13.99
CA GLY A 28 -1.15 20.97 13.00
C GLY A 28 0.13 20.44 12.35
N ILE A 29 1.03 19.85 13.15
CA ILE A 29 2.27 19.22 12.64
C ILE A 29 1.94 18.01 11.76
N ILE A 30 1.04 17.13 12.20
CA ILE A 30 0.62 15.95 11.42
C ILE A 30 0.02 16.39 10.08
N TRP A 31 -0.84 17.41 10.10
CA TRP A 31 -1.44 17.96 8.88
C TRP A 31 -0.38 18.55 7.94
N LEU A 32 0.56 19.34 8.48
CA LEU A 32 1.65 19.94 7.70
C LEU A 32 2.56 18.87 7.09
N VAL A 33 2.92 17.84 7.86
CA VAL A 33 3.68 16.68 7.38
C VAL A 33 2.95 16.01 6.22
N GLY A 34 1.64 15.79 6.34
CA GLY A 34 0.83 15.23 5.26
C GLY A 34 0.88 16.07 4.00
N LEU A 35 0.70 17.38 4.12
CA LEU A 35 0.77 18.32 3.00
C LEU A 35 2.14 18.27 2.32
N ILE A 36 3.23 18.27 3.09
CA ILE A 36 4.59 18.18 2.55
C ILE A 36 4.77 16.87 1.79
N VAL A 37 4.42 15.72 2.39
CA VAL A 37 4.60 14.41 1.74
C VAL A 37 3.78 14.31 0.45
N ASP A 38 2.52 14.75 0.46
CA ASP A 38 1.62 14.61 -0.70
C ASP A 38 2.11 15.41 -1.92
N ASN A 39 2.86 16.49 -1.71
CA ASN A 39 3.52 17.25 -2.77
C ASN A 39 4.91 16.69 -3.12
N LEU A 40 5.69 16.31 -2.11
CA LEU A 40 7.07 15.88 -2.28
C LEU A 40 7.19 14.59 -3.08
N VAL A 41 6.23 13.66 -2.94
CA VAL A 41 6.24 12.42 -3.72
C VAL A 41 6.27 12.65 -5.22
N TRP A 42 5.72 13.73 -5.75
CA TRP A 42 5.73 14.00 -7.20
C TRP A 42 7.06 14.54 -7.71
N ILE A 43 7.91 15.06 -6.82
CA ILE A 43 9.21 15.64 -7.14
C ILE A 43 10.30 14.56 -7.07
N ILE A 44 10.10 13.51 -6.28
CA ILE A 44 11.09 12.42 -6.13
C ILE A 44 11.32 11.71 -7.47
N PRO A 45 12.55 11.75 -8.02
CA PRO A 45 12.87 11.01 -9.24
C PRO A 45 13.01 9.50 -8.97
N PRO A 46 12.86 8.63 -9.99
CA PRO A 46 12.88 7.18 -9.81
C PRO A 46 14.16 6.62 -9.15
N ASN A 47 15.33 7.24 -9.38
CA ASN A 47 16.59 6.84 -8.76
C ASN A 47 16.59 7.04 -7.25
N VAL A 48 15.99 8.11 -6.75
CA VAL A 48 15.83 8.36 -5.30
C VAL A 48 14.78 7.42 -4.72
N GLU A 49 13.69 7.14 -5.45
CA GLU A 49 12.71 6.15 -5.03
C GLU A 49 13.32 4.75 -4.86
N LYS A 50 14.26 4.36 -5.74
CA LYS A 50 15.02 3.11 -5.61
C LYS A 50 15.90 3.08 -4.36
N GLN A 51 16.49 4.21 -3.97
CA GLN A 51 17.27 4.29 -2.71
C GLN A 51 16.37 4.13 -1.48
N VAL A 52 15.16 4.69 -1.52
CA VAL A 52 14.15 4.47 -0.47
C VAL A 52 13.73 2.99 -0.46
N GLY A 53 13.57 2.37 -1.63
CA GLY A 53 13.30 0.94 -1.78
C GLY A 53 14.37 0.05 -1.17
N ALA A 54 15.65 0.44 -1.27
CA ALA A 54 16.77 -0.30 -0.69
C ALA A 54 16.70 -0.45 0.85
N LEU A 55 15.83 0.30 1.53
CA LEU A 55 15.57 0.17 2.97
C LEU A 55 14.59 -0.96 3.31
N VAL A 56 13.67 -1.30 2.40
CA VAL A 56 12.59 -2.29 2.61
C VAL A 56 12.77 -3.56 1.79
N VAL A 57 13.18 -3.42 0.53
CA VAL A 57 13.20 -4.49 -0.47
C VAL A 57 14.07 -5.66 -0.04
N PRO A 58 15.29 -5.49 0.52
CA PRO A 58 16.13 -6.63 0.91
C PRO A 58 15.49 -7.58 1.92
N ALA A 59 14.62 -7.07 2.81
CA ALA A 59 13.91 -7.90 3.77
C ALA A 59 12.94 -8.87 3.06
N TYR A 60 12.27 -8.40 2.00
CA TYR A 60 11.37 -9.24 1.20
C TYR A 60 12.12 -10.09 0.18
N GLU A 61 13.21 -9.60 -0.42
CA GLU A 61 14.05 -10.39 -1.33
C GLU A 61 14.64 -11.62 -0.62
N THR A 62 15.05 -11.47 0.65
CA THR A 62 15.55 -12.60 1.46
C THR A 62 14.48 -13.66 1.71
N LEU A 63 13.21 -13.24 1.81
CA LEU A 63 12.05 -14.13 1.98
C LEU A 63 11.53 -14.67 0.64
N SER A 64 11.84 -13.99 -0.46
CA SER A 64 11.38 -14.32 -1.80
C SER A 64 12.19 -15.48 -2.37
N GLN A 65 11.54 -16.34 -3.16
CA GLN A 65 12.23 -17.42 -3.86
C GLN A 65 12.00 -17.35 -5.37
N PRO A 66 13.07 -17.25 -6.19
CA PRO A 66 12.98 -17.48 -7.62
C PRO A 66 12.30 -18.83 -7.87
N SER A 67 11.18 -18.80 -8.60
CA SER A 67 10.32 -19.96 -8.78
C SER A 67 9.49 -19.81 -10.06
N PRO A 68 9.01 -20.92 -10.65
CA PRO A 68 8.07 -20.86 -11.77
C PRO A 68 6.81 -20.04 -11.45
N THR A 69 6.39 -20.03 -10.19
CA THR A 69 5.30 -19.19 -9.68
C THR A 69 5.65 -17.70 -9.85
N GLN A 70 6.83 -17.26 -9.41
CA GLN A 70 7.28 -15.88 -9.59
C GLN A 70 7.38 -15.49 -11.07
N ASP A 71 7.91 -16.37 -11.91
CA ASP A 71 8.02 -16.12 -13.36
C ASP A 71 6.64 -15.94 -14.00
N THR A 72 5.67 -16.78 -13.61
CA THR A 72 4.28 -16.68 -14.07
C THR A 72 3.62 -15.38 -13.60
N LEU A 73 3.84 -14.97 -12.34
CA LEU A 73 3.35 -13.70 -11.83
C LEU A 73 3.94 -12.50 -12.59
N ASN A 74 5.24 -12.53 -12.90
CA ASN A 74 5.89 -11.51 -13.72
C ASN A 74 5.32 -11.47 -15.14
N GLN A 75 5.00 -12.62 -15.74
CA GLN A 75 4.35 -12.66 -17.06
C GLN A 75 2.95 -12.03 -17.03
N LEU A 76 2.17 -12.28 -15.98
CA LEU A 76 0.87 -11.65 -15.78
C LEU A 76 1.00 -10.13 -15.56
N LEU A 77 1.97 -9.71 -14.76
CA LEU A 77 2.26 -8.30 -14.54
C LEU A 77 2.63 -7.59 -15.86
N ASN A 78 3.53 -8.19 -16.65
CA ASN A 78 3.92 -7.66 -17.97
C ASN A 78 2.72 -7.46 -18.92
N LYS A 79 1.71 -8.34 -18.88
CA LYS A 79 0.48 -8.17 -19.66
C LYS A 79 -0.27 -6.89 -19.25
N LEU A 80 -0.34 -6.58 -17.95
CA LEU A 80 -0.96 -5.33 -17.45
C LEU A 80 -0.13 -4.10 -17.83
N GLU A 81 1.18 -4.18 -17.66
CA GLU A 81 2.10 -3.07 -17.93
C GLU A 81 2.02 -2.57 -19.36
N SER A 82 1.79 -3.47 -20.32
CA SER A 82 1.62 -3.10 -21.73
C SER A 82 0.52 -2.06 -21.97
N ASN A 83 -0.45 -1.98 -21.06
CA ASN A 83 -1.59 -1.05 -21.11
C ASN A 83 -1.41 0.19 -20.22
N LEU A 84 -0.29 0.34 -19.50
CA LEU A 84 -0.01 1.54 -18.71
C LEU A 84 0.30 2.76 -19.60
N PRO A 85 0.04 4.00 -19.14
CA PRO A 85 0.53 5.20 -19.80
C PRO A 85 2.05 5.19 -19.99
N SER A 86 2.55 5.82 -21.06
CA SER A 86 3.98 5.76 -21.44
C SER A 86 4.97 6.13 -20.34
N GLY A 87 4.63 7.07 -19.45
CA GLY A 87 5.49 7.46 -18.32
C GLY A 87 5.57 6.40 -17.20
N GLN A 88 4.56 5.55 -17.07
CA GLN A 88 4.52 4.45 -16.11
C GLN A 88 5.08 3.14 -16.70
N ARG A 89 5.09 3.00 -18.03
CA ARG A 89 5.72 1.88 -18.77
C ARG A 89 7.25 1.87 -18.76
N GLN A 90 7.89 2.98 -18.34
CA GLN A 90 9.35 3.09 -18.28
C GLN A 90 9.94 2.61 -16.95
N ARG A 91 9.12 2.00 -16.09
CA ARG A 91 9.55 1.44 -14.80
C ARG A 91 9.84 -0.06 -14.95
N ASP A 92 10.62 -0.62 -14.03
CA ASP A 92 11.05 -2.02 -14.04
C ASP A 92 10.33 -2.78 -12.93
N TYR A 93 9.00 -2.92 -13.06
CA TYR A 93 8.20 -3.59 -12.05
C TYR A 93 8.52 -5.08 -12.01
N GLN A 94 8.73 -5.61 -10.81
CA GLN A 94 9.02 -7.02 -10.61
C GLN A 94 8.27 -7.55 -9.39
N ILE A 95 7.80 -8.78 -9.52
CA ILE A 95 7.16 -9.52 -8.45
C ILE A 95 8.23 -10.17 -7.58
N LEU A 96 8.09 -9.97 -6.26
CA LEU A 96 8.74 -10.77 -5.22
C LEU A 96 7.71 -11.74 -4.67
N TYR A 97 7.88 -13.03 -4.98
CA TYR A 97 6.98 -14.07 -4.48
C TYR A 97 7.46 -14.62 -3.14
N VAL A 98 6.67 -14.39 -2.10
CA VAL A 98 6.97 -14.82 -0.73
C VAL A 98 6.10 -16.04 -0.37
N PRO A 99 6.70 -17.23 -0.15
CA PRO A 99 5.98 -18.45 0.20
C PRO A 99 5.55 -18.44 1.69
N ASN A 100 4.62 -17.55 2.04
CA ASN A 100 4.06 -17.39 3.37
C ASN A 100 2.52 -17.28 3.29
N GLU A 101 1.85 -17.97 4.23
CA GLU A 101 0.38 -18.13 4.26
C GLU A 101 -0.40 -16.84 4.54
N THR A 102 0.27 -15.72 4.76
CA THR A 102 -0.37 -14.41 4.89
C THR A 102 -1.13 -14.06 3.61
N ILE A 103 -2.39 -13.67 3.75
CA ILE A 103 -3.20 -13.15 2.64
C ILE A 103 -2.84 -11.67 2.47
N ASN A 104 -1.87 -11.36 1.61
CA ASN A 104 -1.49 -9.97 1.32
C ASN A 104 -0.81 -9.79 -0.06
N ALA A 105 -0.78 -8.54 -0.52
CA ALA A 105 0.04 -8.01 -1.61
C ALA A 105 0.51 -6.60 -1.22
N LEU A 106 1.68 -6.17 -1.67
CA LEU A 106 2.21 -4.84 -1.34
C LEU A 106 3.00 -4.22 -2.49
N ALA A 107 2.69 -2.99 -2.86
CA ALA A 107 3.57 -2.11 -3.64
C ALA A 107 4.69 -1.52 -2.76
N LEU A 108 5.96 -1.78 -3.14
CA LEU A 108 7.15 -1.24 -2.47
C LEU A 108 7.88 -0.22 -3.36
N PRO A 109 8.54 0.80 -2.77
CA PRO A 109 9.43 1.69 -3.52
C PRO A 109 10.51 0.92 -4.26
N GLY A 110 10.87 1.41 -5.45
CA GLY A 110 11.86 0.74 -6.31
C GLY A 110 11.28 -0.35 -7.22
N ASP A 111 10.00 -0.25 -7.56
CA ASP A 111 9.34 -1.09 -8.58
C ASP A 111 9.24 -2.57 -8.17
N ARG A 112 8.91 -2.82 -6.89
CA ARG A 112 8.73 -4.18 -6.38
C ARG A 112 7.30 -4.37 -5.89
N ILE A 113 6.63 -5.41 -6.37
CA ILE A 113 5.33 -5.86 -5.87
C ILE A 113 5.55 -7.16 -5.12
N VAL A 114 5.21 -7.19 -3.83
CA VAL A 114 5.28 -8.42 -3.03
C VAL A 114 3.96 -9.15 -3.14
N ILE A 115 3.99 -10.44 -3.47
CA ILE A 115 2.81 -11.33 -3.47
C ILE A 115 3.08 -12.50 -2.53
N PHE A 116 2.16 -12.71 -1.59
CA PHE A 116 2.26 -13.80 -0.62
C PHE A 116 1.48 -15.03 -1.11
N SER A 117 1.97 -16.23 -0.80
CA SER A 117 1.30 -17.49 -1.19
C SER A 117 -0.11 -17.60 -0.62
N GLY A 118 -0.38 -17.05 0.57
CA GLY A 118 -1.71 -16.99 1.15
C GLY A 118 -2.73 -16.26 0.28
N LEU A 119 -2.32 -15.18 -0.41
CA LEU A 119 -3.19 -14.47 -1.35
C LEU A 119 -3.53 -15.34 -2.56
N LEU A 120 -2.53 -16.01 -3.15
CA LEU A 120 -2.74 -16.90 -4.30
C LEU A 120 -3.72 -18.03 -3.96
N LYS A 121 -3.64 -18.60 -2.75
CA LYS A 121 -4.57 -19.64 -2.28
C LYS A 121 -6.03 -19.17 -2.18
N GLN A 122 -6.26 -17.88 -1.96
CA GLN A 122 -7.60 -17.26 -1.91
C GLN A 122 -8.11 -16.79 -3.29
N THR A 123 -7.25 -16.84 -4.30
CA THR A 123 -7.60 -16.42 -5.66
C THR A 123 -8.20 -17.59 -6.42
N GLU A 124 -9.26 -17.35 -7.20
CA GLU A 124 -10.03 -18.41 -7.88
C GLU A 124 -9.99 -18.29 -9.41
N SER A 125 -9.55 -17.16 -9.95
CA SER A 125 -9.37 -16.95 -11.40
C SER A 125 -8.18 -16.05 -11.73
N GLU A 126 -7.66 -16.14 -12.96
CA GLU A 126 -6.62 -15.21 -13.44
C GLU A 126 -7.13 -13.77 -13.41
N ASN A 127 -8.40 -13.54 -13.71
CA ASN A 127 -9.00 -12.20 -13.68
C ASN A 127 -8.95 -11.54 -12.30
N GLU A 128 -9.24 -12.30 -11.24
CA GLU A 128 -9.13 -11.79 -9.87
C GLU A 128 -7.69 -11.42 -9.52
N LEU A 129 -6.72 -12.27 -9.89
CA LEU A 129 -5.30 -11.98 -9.68
C LEU A 129 -4.87 -10.73 -10.45
N MET A 130 -5.31 -10.60 -11.70
CA MET A 130 -5.03 -9.45 -12.55
C MET A 130 -5.67 -8.16 -12.00
N MET A 131 -6.83 -8.26 -11.34
CA MET A 131 -7.42 -7.14 -10.63
C MET A 131 -6.58 -6.72 -9.42
N VAL A 132 -6.07 -7.67 -8.62
CA VAL A 132 -5.17 -7.36 -7.49
C VAL A 132 -3.86 -6.74 -7.99
N LEU A 133 -3.22 -7.32 -9.00
CA LEU A 133 -2.00 -6.75 -9.59
C LEU A 133 -2.23 -5.37 -10.21
N GLY A 134 -3.36 -5.18 -10.90
CA GLY A 134 -3.75 -3.89 -11.44
C GLY A 134 -4.01 -2.84 -10.36
N HIS A 135 -4.56 -3.24 -9.21
CA HIS A 135 -4.73 -2.39 -8.04
C HIS A 135 -3.37 -1.97 -7.44
N GLU A 136 -2.42 -2.89 -7.28
CA GLU A 136 -1.05 -2.53 -6.84
C GLU A 136 -0.35 -1.58 -7.81
N LEU A 137 -0.52 -1.78 -9.12
CA LEU A 137 -0.05 -0.83 -10.15
C LEU A 137 -0.75 0.54 -10.02
N GLY A 138 -2.01 0.57 -9.59
CA GLY A 138 -2.73 1.79 -9.24
C GLY A 138 -2.09 2.55 -8.09
N HIS A 139 -1.63 1.86 -7.04
CA HIS A 139 -0.85 2.49 -5.97
C HIS A 139 0.48 3.05 -6.46
N PHE A 140 1.17 2.36 -7.37
CA PHE A 140 2.38 2.90 -8.02
C PHE A 140 2.10 4.16 -8.83
N ALA A 141 1.02 4.14 -9.63
CA ALA A 141 0.58 5.26 -10.44
C ALA A 141 0.31 6.51 -9.58
N ASN A 142 -0.28 6.30 -8.40
CA ASN A 142 -0.56 7.37 -7.45
C ASN A 142 0.65 7.73 -6.57
N ARG A 143 1.66 6.87 -6.46
CA ARG A 143 2.80 6.95 -5.52
C ARG A 143 2.42 6.76 -4.04
N ASP A 144 1.40 5.94 -3.77
CA ASP A 144 0.90 5.71 -2.41
C ASP A 144 1.89 4.99 -1.51
N HIS A 145 2.63 4.03 -2.07
CA HIS A 145 3.73 3.33 -1.39
C HIS A 145 4.80 4.31 -0.88
N LEU A 146 5.12 5.32 -1.70
CA LEU A 146 6.09 6.35 -1.36
C LEU A 146 5.54 7.34 -0.31
N ARG A 147 4.25 7.68 -0.36
CA ARG A 147 3.61 8.48 0.70
C ARG A 147 3.67 7.76 2.04
N SER A 148 3.36 6.47 2.05
CA SER A 148 3.36 5.65 3.26
C SER A 148 4.74 5.63 3.91
N ILE A 149 5.79 5.31 3.15
CA ILE A 149 7.15 5.23 3.71
C ILE A 149 7.67 6.59 4.17
N LEU A 150 7.42 7.67 3.43
CA LEU A 150 7.88 9.01 3.81
C LEU A 150 7.19 9.51 5.08
N ARG A 151 5.90 9.21 5.27
CA ARG A 151 5.18 9.55 6.52
C ARG A 151 5.79 8.84 7.73
N GLN A 152 6.29 7.62 7.55
CA GLN A 152 6.98 6.88 8.62
C GLN A 152 8.39 7.43 8.88
N LEU A 153 9.08 7.90 7.84
CA LEU A 153 10.47 8.38 7.93
C LEU A 153 10.62 9.82 8.42
N ILE A 154 9.66 10.71 8.13
CA ILE A 154 9.83 12.16 8.31
C ILE A 154 10.01 12.58 9.78
N LEU A 155 9.23 12.01 10.70
CA LEU A 155 9.32 12.34 12.12
C LEU A 155 10.68 11.90 12.70
N PRO A 156 11.12 10.65 12.50
CA PRO A 156 12.44 10.24 12.96
C PRO A 156 13.61 10.99 12.30
N ILE A 157 13.53 11.31 11.00
CA ILE A 157 14.54 12.16 10.34
C ILE A 157 14.61 13.53 11.00
N THR A 158 13.46 14.11 11.31
CA THR A 158 13.38 15.40 12.01
C THR A 158 13.99 15.31 13.40
N LEU A 159 13.67 14.25 14.17
CA LEU A 159 14.22 14.04 15.51
C LEU A 159 15.73 13.80 15.49
N ALA A 160 16.24 12.97 14.58
CA ALA A 160 17.67 12.74 14.40
C ALA A 160 18.41 14.04 14.06
N SER A 161 17.82 14.87 13.19
CA SER A 161 18.39 16.17 12.80
C SER A 161 18.45 17.16 13.97
N ILE A 162 17.41 17.20 14.82
CA ILE A 162 17.35 18.09 16.00
C ILE A 162 18.29 17.62 17.11
N THR A 163 18.35 16.31 17.34
CA THR A 163 19.10 15.73 18.48
C THR A 163 20.56 15.41 18.15
N GLY A 164 20.93 15.36 16.86
CA GLY A 164 22.20 14.84 16.39
C GLY A 164 22.36 13.32 16.56
N ASN A 165 21.35 12.62 17.09
CA ASN A 165 21.40 11.20 17.33
C ASN A 165 20.99 10.41 16.07
N HIS A 166 22.00 9.93 15.34
CA HIS A 166 21.82 9.16 14.12
C HIS A 166 21.40 7.70 14.36
N ASP A 167 21.52 7.19 15.60
CA ASP A 167 21.08 5.83 15.95
C ASP A 167 19.56 5.67 15.83
N LEU A 168 18.82 6.78 15.93
CA LEU A 168 17.38 6.83 15.66
C LEU A 168 17.05 6.46 14.22
N LEU A 169 17.91 6.80 13.25
CA LEU A 169 17.72 6.42 11.85
C LEU A 169 18.01 4.93 11.61
N VAL A 170 19.00 4.39 12.30
CA VAL A 170 19.39 2.97 12.21
C VAL A 170 18.29 2.08 12.81
N SER A 171 17.70 2.49 13.93
CA SER A 171 16.61 1.75 14.59
C SER A 171 15.32 1.68 13.76
N LEU A 172 15.09 2.67 12.88
CA LEU A 172 14.00 2.61 11.90
C LEU A 172 14.28 1.64 10.78
N ALA A 173 15.52 1.57 10.27
CA ALA A 173 15.86 0.62 9.22
C ALA A 173 15.54 -0.83 9.66
N SER A 174 15.69 -1.13 10.95
CA SER A 174 15.22 -2.40 11.52
C SER A 174 13.69 -2.51 11.70
N GLY A 175 12.99 -1.42 12.03
CA GLY A 175 11.52 -1.39 12.21
C GLY A 175 10.70 -1.28 10.92
N ILE A 176 11.32 -0.83 9.83
CA ILE A 176 10.72 -0.69 8.49
C ILE A 176 10.33 -2.05 7.88
N THR A 177 10.82 -3.15 8.45
CA THR A 177 10.36 -4.51 8.15
C THR A 177 8.85 -4.72 8.37
N THR A 178 8.19 -3.81 9.11
CA THR A 178 6.73 -3.76 9.30
C THR A 178 6.03 -2.84 8.29
N PHE A 179 6.52 -2.71 7.05
CA PHE A 179 5.81 -1.99 5.98
C PHE A 179 4.40 -2.54 5.70
N SER A 180 4.09 -3.73 6.23
CA SER A 180 2.74 -4.29 6.33
C SER A 180 1.73 -3.43 7.12
N ASP A 181 2.15 -2.35 7.78
CA ASP A 181 1.26 -1.42 8.50
C ASP A 181 0.82 -0.22 7.66
N ALA A 182 1.19 -0.17 6.37
CA ALA A 182 0.75 0.86 5.45
C ALA A 182 -0.79 0.86 5.36
N GLN A 183 -1.45 1.90 5.88
CA GLN A 183 -2.90 2.07 5.79
C GLN A 183 -3.24 3.12 4.73
N TYR A 184 -3.83 2.67 3.64
CA TYR A 184 -4.28 3.56 2.58
C TYR A 184 -5.65 4.17 2.91
N SER A 185 -5.83 5.44 2.56
CA SER A 185 -7.13 6.11 2.68
C SER A 185 -8.13 5.54 1.66
N GLN A 186 -9.42 5.64 1.96
CA GLN A 186 -10.48 5.19 1.04
C GLN A 186 -10.38 5.84 -0.36
N ALA A 187 -9.88 7.08 -0.43
CA ALA A 187 -9.66 7.77 -1.70
C ALA A 187 -8.50 7.17 -2.51
N GLN A 188 -7.42 6.75 -1.86
CA GLN A 188 -6.30 6.07 -2.51
C GLN A 188 -6.75 4.69 -3.02
N GLU A 189 -7.45 3.94 -2.18
CA GLU A 189 -8.03 2.64 -2.54
C GLU A 189 -8.97 2.74 -3.74
N SER A 190 -9.88 3.72 -3.76
CA SER A 190 -10.82 3.91 -4.87
C SER A 190 -10.12 4.28 -6.18
N GLN A 191 -9.07 5.10 -6.13
CA GLN A 191 -8.27 5.44 -7.31
C GLN A 191 -7.47 4.24 -7.83
N ALA A 192 -6.88 3.45 -6.92
CA ALA A 192 -6.17 2.22 -7.27
C ALA A 192 -7.13 1.18 -7.91
N ASP A 193 -8.35 1.06 -7.37
CA ASP A 193 -9.42 0.23 -7.93
C ASP A 193 -9.83 0.64 -9.34
N GLU A 194 -10.00 1.94 -9.58
CA GLU A 194 -10.37 2.45 -10.89
C GLU A 194 -9.29 2.19 -11.94
N ILE A 195 -8.03 2.34 -11.56
CA ILE A 195 -6.88 2.02 -12.42
C ILE A 195 -6.84 0.51 -12.68
N GLY A 196 -6.94 -0.32 -11.64
CA GLY A 196 -6.95 -1.77 -11.78
C GLY A 196 -8.08 -2.28 -12.67
N LEU A 197 -9.30 -1.76 -12.49
CA LEU A 197 -10.45 -2.11 -13.33
C LEU A 197 -10.24 -1.70 -14.79
N ASN A 198 -9.65 -0.53 -15.03
CA ASN A 198 -9.32 -0.08 -16.37
C ASN A 198 -8.26 -0.97 -17.01
N LEU A 199 -7.18 -1.30 -16.30
CA LEU A 199 -6.13 -2.19 -16.80
C LEU A 199 -6.69 -3.57 -17.15
N LEU A 200 -7.54 -4.14 -16.28
CA LEU A 200 -8.21 -5.41 -16.53
C LEU A 200 -9.04 -5.35 -17.83
N TYR A 201 -9.83 -4.29 -18.01
CA TYR A 201 -10.60 -4.07 -19.24
C TYR A 201 -9.72 -3.93 -20.47
N GLN A 202 -8.62 -3.17 -20.42
CA GLN A 202 -7.70 -3.00 -21.55
C GLN A 202 -7.00 -4.33 -21.91
N THR A 203 -6.70 -5.17 -20.92
CA THR A 203 -6.03 -6.46 -21.15
C THR A 203 -6.97 -7.50 -21.76
N TYR A 204 -8.24 -7.57 -21.34
CA TYR A 204 -9.15 -8.66 -21.74
C TYR A 204 -10.39 -8.23 -22.54
N GLY A 205 -10.69 -6.94 -22.62
CA GLY A 205 -11.93 -6.41 -23.19
C GLY A 205 -13.18 -6.65 -22.33
N HIS A 206 -13.02 -7.15 -21.10
CA HIS A 206 -14.06 -7.38 -20.10
C HIS A 206 -13.47 -7.27 -18.69
N VAL A 207 -14.34 -7.26 -17.67
CA VAL A 207 -13.96 -7.11 -16.24
C VAL A 207 -14.59 -8.19 -15.35
N GLY A 208 -14.85 -9.35 -15.92
CA GLY A 208 -15.31 -10.51 -15.13
C GLY A 208 -14.31 -10.83 -14.03
N GLY A 209 -14.79 -11.19 -12.84
CA GLY A 209 -13.96 -11.47 -11.67
C GLY A 209 -13.45 -10.24 -10.91
N ALA A 210 -13.65 -9.02 -11.42
CA ALA A 210 -13.06 -7.80 -10.84
C ALA A 210 -13.47 -7.53 -9.38
N THR A 211 -14.62 -8.03 -8.93
CA THR A 211 -15.13 -7.83 -7.56
C THR A 211 -14.97 -9.06 -6.67
N ASP A 212 -14.64 -10.22 -7.23
CA ASP A 212 -14.92 -11.50 -6.59
C ASP A 212 -13.97 -11.75 -5.42
N PHE A 213 -12.67 -11.47 -5.60
CA PHE A 213 -11.67 -11.54 -4.54
C PHE A 213 -12.03 -10.61 -3.36
N PHE A 214 -12.30 -9.34 -3.63
CA PHE A 214 -12.66 -8.36 -2.59
C PHE A 214 -13.98 -8.71 -1.90
N ASN A 215 -14.97 -9.23 -2.65
CA ASN A 215 -16.23 -9.69 -2.10
C ASN A 215 -16.04 -10.89 -1.16
N ARG A 216 -15.17 -11.85 -1.51
CA ARG A 216 -14.80 -12.96 -0.62
C ARG A 216 -14.11 -12.46 0.65
N LEU A 217 -13.09 -11.61 0.52
CA LEU A 217 -12.41 -11.04 1.70
C LEU A 217 -13.36 -10.22 2.58
N SER A 218 -14.36 -9.54 2.00
CA SER A 218 -15.33 -8.75 2.75
C SER A 218 -16.20 -9.54 3.75
N LYS A 219 -16.21 -10.87 3.61
CA LYS A 219 -16.92 -11.82 4.48
C LYS A 219 -16.02 -12.37 5.59
N GLN A 220 -14.71 -12.16 5.51
CA GLN A 220 -13.74 -12.52 6.53
C GLN A 220 -13.61 -11.38 7.56
N ASN A 221 -13.09 -11.71 8.74
CA ASN A 221 -12.80 -10.72 9.77
C ASN A 221 -11.55 -9.93 9.36
N SER A 222 -11.64 -8.59 9.36
CA SER A 222 -10.54 -7.73 8.91
C SER A 222 -9.28 -7.84 9.76
N MET A 223 -9.42 -8.21 11.04
CA MET A 223 -8.27 -8.42 11.93
C MET A 223 -7.45 -9.67 11.58
N ASP A 224 -8.05 -10.63 10.87
CA ASP A 224 -7.43 -11.92 10.58
C ASP A 224 -6.79 -11.96 9.17
N VAL A 225 -6.99 -10.91 8.36
CA VAL A 225 -6.56 -10.82 6.96
C VAL A 225 -5.67 -9.60 6.79
N ALA A 226 -4.35 -9.81 6.67
CA ALA A 226 -3.38 -8.72 6.54
C ALA A 226 -3.70 -7.76 5.38
N PHE A 227 -4.20 -8.28 4.26
CA PHE A 227 -4.68 -7.45 3.14
C PHE A 227 -5.75 -6.43 3.55
N LEU A 228 -6.67 -6.78 4.46
CA LEU A 228 -7.72 -5.85 4.91
C LEU A 228 -7.23 -4.82 5.93
N SER A 229 -6.10 -5.08 6.59
CA SER A 229 -5.42 -4.11 7.43
C SER A 229 -4.75 -3.02 6.61
N THR A 230 -4.16 -3.37 5.46
CA THR A 230 -3.50 -2.40 4.56
C THR A 230 -4.47 -1.75 3.57
N HIS A 231 -5.46 -2.52 3.09
CA HIS A 231 -6.46 -2.13 2.11
C HIS A 231 -7.88 -2.18 2.71
N PRO A 232 -8.31 -1.11 3.42
CA PRO A 232 -9.56 -1.14 4.18
C PRO A 232 -10.83 -1.05 3.31
N ALA A 233 -11.97 -1.28 3.97
CA ALA A 233 -13.32 -1.06 3.44
C ALA A 233 -13.72 -1.89 2.18
N PRO A 234 -13.49 -3.22 2.16
CA PRO A 234 -13.74 -4.05 0.98
C PRO A 234 -15.20 -4.01 0.48
N LYS A 235 -16.18 -3.92 1.39
CA LYS A 235 -17.61 -3.82 1.02
C LYS A 235 -17.94 -2.52 0.27
N GLN A 236 -17.30 -1.42 0.62
CA GLN A 236 -17.53 -0.12 -0.02
C GLN A 236 -16.85 -0.10 -1.39
N ARG A 237 -15.63 -0.64 -1.49
CA ARG A 237 -14.88 -0.83 -2.74
C ARG A 237 -15.63 -1.69 -3.75
N VAL A 238 -16.17 -2.84 -3.33
CA VAL A 238 -17.02 -3.69 -4.19
C VAL A 238 -18.22 -2.89 -4.74
N LYS A 239 -18.95 -2.17 -3.89
CA LYS A 239 -20.08 -1.33 -4.33
C LYS A 239 -19.64 -0.22 -5.29
N HIS A 240 -18.46 0.34 -5.11
CA HIS A 240 -17.90 1.36 -6.01
C HIS A 240 -17.61 0.76 -7.38
N LEU A 241 -16.89 -0.35 -7.42
CA LEU A 241 -16.58 -1.10 -8.63
C LEU A 241 -17.85 -1.53 -9.38
N GLU A 242 -18.85 -2.10 -8.70
CA GLU A 242 -20.13 -2.49 -9.31
C GLU A 242 -20.83 -1.31 -10.00
N ARG A 243 -20.82 -0.11 -9.36
CA ARG A 243 -21.40 1.10 -9.97
C ARG A 243 -20.63 1.51 -11.22
N LEU A 244 -19.30 1.50 -11.17
CA LEU A 244 -18.46 1.85 -12.32
C LEU A 244 -18.64 0.88 -13.49
N ILE A 245 -18.66 -0.43 -13.20
CA ILE A 245 -18.90 -1.49 -14.18
C ILE A 245 -20.23 -1.25 -14.89
N LYS A 246 -21.29 -0.97 -14.13
CA LYS A 246 -22.62 -0.66 -14.68
C LYS A 246 -22.61 0.62 -15.49
N GLN A 247 -21.99 1.69 -14.99
CA GLN A 247 -21.92 2.98 -15.69
C GLN A 247 -21.18 2.87 -17.03
N LYS A 248 -20.13 2.05 -17.09
CA LYS A 248 -19.32 1.83 -18.31
C LYS A 248 -19.84 0.70 -19.20
N ASN A 249 -20.91 0.00 -18.82
CA ASN A 249 -21.47 -1.16 -19.53
C ASN A 249 -20.41 -2.25 -19.83
N TYR A 250 -19.52 -2.52 -18.87
CA TYR A 250 -18.51 -3.56 -19.04
C TYR A 250 -19.10 -4.96 -18.91
N GLN A 251 -18.60 -5.91 -19.71
CA GLN A 251 -18.96 -7.33 -19.61
C GLN A 251 -18.30 -7.97 -18.38
N THR A 252 -19.02 -8.83 -17.66
CA THR A 252 -18.55 -9.45 -16.41
C THR A 252 -18.57 -10.99 -16.38
N GLU A 253 -19.08 -11.64 -17.42
CA GLU A 253 -19.35 -13.09 -17.38
C GLU A 253 -18.12 -13.95 -17.70
N LYS A 254 -17.13 -13.40 -18.40
CA LYS A 254 -15.94 -14.14 -18.84
C LYS A 254 -14.91 -14.21 -17.73
N LEU A 255 -14.40 -15.42 -17.47
CA LEU A 255 -13.33 -15.70 -16.51
C LEU A 255 -12.27 -16.60 -17.17
N PHE A 256 -11.00 -16.29 -16.94
CA PHE A 256 -9.87 -17.13 -17.29
C PHE A 256 -9.43 -17.94 -16.05
N PRO A 257 -9.16 -19.25 -16.20
CA PRO A 257 -8.67 -20.06 -15.09
C PRO A 257 -7.28 -19.60 -14.66
N LEU A 258 -6.93 -19.81 -13.39
CA LEU A 258 -5.56 -19.56 -12.93
C LEU A 258 -4.56 -20.43 -13.73
N PRO A 259 -3.38 -19.90 -14.08
CA PRO A 259 -2.27 -20.69 -14.59
C PRO A 259 -1.94 -21.87 -13.65
N LYS A 260 -1.52 -22.99 -14.22
CA LYS A 260 -1.31 -24.25 -13.46
C LYS A 260 -0.25 -24.08 -12.38
N GLU A 261 0.74 -23.25 -12.65
CA GLU A 261 1.87 -22.89 -11.79
C GLU A 261 1.44 -22.09 -10.55
N LEU A 262 0.23 -21.54 -10.56
CA LEU A 262 -0.39 -20.81 -9.44
C LEU A 262 -1.50 -21.62 -8.75
N GLY A 263 -1.91 -22.75 -9.34
CA GLY A 263 -3.19 -23.41 -9.05
C GLY A 263 -3.12 -24.69 -8.22
N SER A 264 -1.97 -25.14 -7.70
CA SER A 264 -1.95 -26.33 -6.85
C SER A 264 -2.45 -26.00 -5.45
N LYS A 265 -3.76 -26.15 -5.23
CA LYS A 265 -4.32 -26.31 -3.88
C LYS A 265 -3.81 -27.65 -3.34
N SER A 266 -2.63 -27.66 -2.73
CA SER A 266 -2.12 -28.79 -1.94
C SER A 266 -2.81 -28.81 -0.57
#